data_AF-A0A2E8LGS5-F1
#
_entry.id   AF-A0A2E8LGS5-F1
#
_cell.length_a   1.000
_cell.length_b   1.000
_cell.length_c   1.000
_cell.angle_alpha   90.00
_cell.angle_beta   90.00
_cell.angle_gamma   90.00
#
_symmetry.space_group_name_H-M   'P 1'
#
loop_
_entity.id
_entity.type
_entity.pdbx_description
1 polymer ?
#
loop_
_entity_poly.entity_id
_entity_poly.type
_entity_poly.pdbx_seq_one_letter_code
_entity_poly.pdbx_strand_id
1 'polypeptide(L)'
;MIVHCPEGASGSAALEVVFTREGEQVARNVQPVVVEPGRFGYRLVRAQVPFDDYGTIEARCRIDQGPITTVPFTLLPPATD
;
A
#
# COMPACT_ATOMS: atom_id res chain seq x y z
N MET A 1 3.25 -2.45 5.33
CA MET A 1 2.43 -3.64 5.14
C MET A 1 3.19 -4.85 5.63
N ILE A 2 2.54 -5.71 6.42
CA ILE A 2 3.06 -7.02 6.78
C ILE A 2 2.41 -8.04 5.83
N VAL A 3 3.21 -8.89 5.20
CA VAL A 3 2.76 -9.90 4.24
C VAL A 3 3.12 -11.27 4.78
N HIS A 4 2.14 -12.15 4.91
CA HIS A 4 2.35 -13.56 5.29
C HIS A 4 2.54 -14.41 4.03
N CYS A 5 3.60 -15.22 4.00
CA CYS A 5 3.76 -16.27 2.99
C CYS A 5 3.39 -17.64 3.62
N PRO A 6 2.27 -18.26 3.21
CA PRO A 6 1.90 -19.58 3.71
C PRO A 6 2.97 -20.63 3.40
N GLU A 7 2.99 -21.72 4.18
CA GLU A 7 3.75 -22.90 3.83
C GLU A 7 3.31 -23.45 2.45
N GLY A 8 4.26 -23.94 1.65
CA GLY A 8 3.99 -24.48 0.31
C GLY A 8 3.78 -23.45 -0.81
N ALA A 9 3.74 -22.15 -0.49
CA ALA A 9 3.70 -21.09 -1.50
C ALA A 9 5.08 -20.85 -2.14
N SER A 10 5.11 -20.20 -3.31
CA SER A 10 6.34 -19.92 -4.08
C SER A 10 7.34 -19.00 -3.36
N GLY A 11 6.88 -18.21 -2.39
CA GLY A 11 7.67 -17.18 -1.71
C GLY A 11 7.93 -15.91 -2.52
N SER A 12 7.37 -15.79 -3.72
CA SER A 12 7.51 -14.61 -4.60
C SER A 12 6.15 -14.13 -5.07
N ALA A 13 5.92 -12.81 -4.97
CA ALA A 13 4.71 -12.16 -5.43
C ALA A 13 4.98 -10.70 -5.84
N ALA A 14 4.04 -10.07 -6.54
CA ALA A 14 4.05 -8.62 -6.79
C ALA A 14 3.22 -7.90 -5.72
N LEU A 15 3.79 -6.88 -5.07
CA LEU A 15 3.02 -5.91 -4.31
C LEU A 15 2.67 -4.74 -5.23
N GLU A 16 1.39 -4.57 -5.50
CA GLU A 16 0.84 -3.39 -6.16
C GLU A 16 0.21 -2.46 -5.12
N VAL A 17 0.53 -1.18 -5.21
CA VAL A 17 -0.16 -0.13 -4.47
C VAL A 17 -0.62 0.94 -5.44
N VAL A 18 -1.92 1.17 -5.47
CA VAL A 18 -2.55 2.29 -6.18
C VAL A 18 -2.94 3.34 -5.16
N PHE A 19 -2.48 4.57 -5.36
CA PHE A 19 -2.81 5.70 -4.50
C PHE A 19 -3.93 6.49 -5.18
N THR A 20 -5.03 6.68 -4.46
CA THR A 20 -6.18 7.41 -4.97
C THR A 20 -6.52 8.63 -4.11
N ARG A 21 -6.90 9.73 -4.76
CA ARG A 21 -7.51 10.91 -4.14
C ARG A 21 -8.87 11.11 -4.77
N GLU A 22 -9.94 11.15 -3.97
CA GLU A 22 -11.31 11.37 -4.50
C GLU A 22 -11.71 10.40 -5.62
N GLY A 23 -11.18 9.17 -5.58
CA GLY A 23 -11.40 8.13 -6.60
C GLY A 23 -10.46 8.19 -7.80
N GLU A 24 -9.67 9.25 -7.97
CA GLU A 24 -8.70 9.38 -9.05
C GLU A 24 -7.34 8.78 -8.66
N GLN A 25 -6.72 8.03 -9.57
CA GLN A 25 -5.38 7.49 -9.37
C GLN A 25 -4.33 8.59 -9.52
N VAL A 26 -3.63 8.89 -8.43
CA VAL A 26 -2.57 9.93 -8.40
C VAL A 26 -1.16 9.35 -8.42
N ALA A 27 -0.98 8.10 -8.00
CA ALA A 27 0.28 7.38 -8.13
C ALA A 27 0.06 5.86 -8.16
N ARG A 28 1.05 5.13 -8.68
CA ARG A 28 1.07 3.66 -8.66
C ARG A 28 2.49 3.17 -8.45
N ASN A 29 2.64 2.19 -7.55
CA ASN A 29 3.88 1.47 -7.34
C ASN A 29 3.64 -0.04 -7.51
N VAL A 30 4.51 -0.70 -8.26
CA VAL A 30 4.55 -2.17 -8.35
C VAL A 30 5.97 -2.60 -8.07
N GLN A 31 6.13 -3.50 -7.11
CA GLN A 31 7.44 -4.01 -6.73
C GLN A 31 7.38 -5.50 -6.41
N PRO A 32 8.45 -6.26 -6.69
CA PRO A 32 8.52 -7.66 -6.27
C PRO A 32 8.66 -7.75 -4.75
N VAL A 33 8.06 -8.77 -4.17
CA VAL A 33 8.17 -9.14 -2.76
C VAL A 33 8.56 -10.59 -2.68
N VAL A 34 9.70 -10.84 -2.03
CA VAL A 34 10.18 -12.18 -1.70
C VAL A 34 10.09 -12.37 -0.19
N VAL A 35 9.44 -13.46 0.23
CA VAL A 35 9.27 -13.87 1.64
C VAL A 35 9.40 -15.39 1.69
N GLU A 36 10.21 -15.92 2.60
CA GLU A 36 10.34 -17.37 2.76
C GLU A 36 8.98 -17.99 3.17
N PRO A 37 8.65 -19.20 2.66
CA PRO A 37 7.46 -19.93 3.09
C PRO A 37 7.42 -20.10 4.63
N GLY A 38 6.25 -19.86 5.21
CA GLY A 38 6.03 -19.91 6.67
C GLY A 38 6.44 -18.63 7.41
N ARG A 39 6.84 -17.56 6.71
CA ARG A 39 7.29 -16.30 7.34
C ARG A 39 6.44 -15.09 6.97
N PHE A 40 6.72 -14.01 7.70
CA PHE A 40 6.21 -12.68 7.43
C PHE A 40 7.31 -11.79 6.84
N GLY A 41 6.97 -11.03 5.81
CA GLY A 41 7.79 -9.95 5.27
C GLY A 41 7.20 -8.59 5.61
N TYR A 42 8.07 -7.60 5.83
CA TYR A 42 7.68 -6.20 5.96
C TYR A 42 8.04 -5.43 4.69
N ARG A 43 7.07 -4.66 4.17
CA ARG A 43 7.27 -3.76 3.03
C ARG A 43 6.71 -2.38 3.32
N LEU A 44 7.49 -1.36 2.96
CA LEU A 44 7.06 0.02 3.02
C LEU A 44 6.10 0.29 1.88
N VAL A 45 4.93 0.82 2.24
CA VAL A 45 3.99 1.42 1.30
C VAL A 45 4.40 2.89 1.19
N ARG A 46 4.94 3.29 0.04
CA ARG A 46 5.46 4.64 -0.16
C ARG A 46 5.13 5.13 -1.56
N ALA A 47 4.71 6.39 -1.63
CA ALA A 47 4.69 7.18 -2.86
C ALA A 47 5.12 8.61 -2.55
N GLN A 48 5.58 9.30 -3.59
CA GLN A 48 5.71 10.75 -3.57
C GLN A 48 4.46 11.30 -4.25
N VAL A 49 3.52 11.79 -3.45
CA VAL A 49 2.25 12.35 -3.93
C VAL A 49 2.16 13.78 -3.42
N PRO A 50 1.92 14.78 -4.29
CA PRO A 50 1.71 16.14 -3.84
C PRO A 50 0.39 16.26 -3.07
N PHE A 51 0.41 17.04 -1.99
CA PHE A 51 -0.79 17.49 -1.29
C PHE A 51 -0.97 18.98 -1.57
N ASP A 52 -1.85 19.32 -2.51
CA ASP A 52 -2.15 20.72 -2.83
C ASP A 52 -3.12 21.37 -1.81
N ASP A 53 -3.82 20.54 -1.01
CA ASP A 53 -4.71 20.94 0.08
C ASP A 53 -4.89 19.76 1.05
N TYR A 54 -5.45 20.02 2.24
CA TYR A 54 -5.85 19.01 3.21
C TYR A 54 -6.79 17.97 2.59
N GLY A 55 -6.76 16.75 3.12
CA GLY A 55 -7.56 15.65 2.58
C GLY A 55 -6.94 14.29 2.80
N THR A 56 -7.52 13.28 2.15
CA THR A 56 -7.11 11.87 2.31
C THR A 56 -6.61 11.29 1.00
N ILE A 57 -5.47 10.61 1.07
CA ILE A 57 -5.01 9.66 0.06
C ILE A 57 -5.29 8.26 0.56
N GLU A 58 -5.91 7.42 -0.27
CA GLU A 58 -6.08 6.01 0.01
C GLU A 58 -5.01 5.20 -0.71
N ALA A 59 -4.22 4.42 0.05
CA ALA A 59 -3.32 3.43 -0.51
C ALA A 59 -4.03 2.08 -0.62
N ARG A 60 -4.39 1.69 -1.84
CA ARG A 60 -5.05 0.42 -2.16
C ARG A 60 -3.97 -0.63 -2.47
N CYS A 61 -3.63 -1.42 -1.47
CA CYS A 61 -2.55 -2.41 -1.52
C CYS A 61 -3.10 -3.79 -1.90
N ARG A 62 -2.43 -4.52 -2.79
CA ARG A 62 -2.73 -5.94 -3.06
C ARG A 62 -1.47 -6.73 -3.37
N ILE A 63 -1.53 -8.03 -3.04
CA ILE A 63 -0.53 -9.03 -3.45
C ILE A 63 -1.08 -9.75 -4.68
N ASP A 64 -0.31 -9.72 -5.76
CA ASP A 64 -0.71 -10.20 -7.09
C ASP A 64 -2.12 -9.68 -7.47
N GLN A 65 -3.05 -10.58 -7.78
CA GLN A 65 -4.45 -10.25 -8.08
C GLN A 65 -5.38 -10.58 -6.89
N GLY A 66 -4.83 -10.62 -5.67
CA GLY A 66 -5.57 -10.91 -4.45
C GLY A 66 -6.44 -9.76 -3.95
N PRO A 67 -7.02 -9.92 -2.75
CA PRO A 67 -7.85 -8.91 -2.11
C PRO A 67 -7.12 -7.58 -1.91
N ILE A 68 -7.88 -6.48 -1.96
CA ILE A 68 -7.35 -5.14 -1.72
C ILE A 68 -7.48 -4.80 -0.24
N THR A 69 -6.38 -4.37 0.37
CA THR A 69 -6.35 -3.71 1.68
C THR A 69 -6.18 -2.21 1.46
N THR A 70 -7.13 -1.42 1.93
CA THR A 70 -7.09 0.05 1.81
C THR A 70 -6.56 0.66 3.10
N VAL A 71 -5.56 1.52 2.98
CA VAL A 71 -4.96 2.25 4.12
C VAL A 71 -5.05 3.75 3.84
N PRO A 72 -5.84 4.51 4.62
CA PRO A 72 -5.94 5.96 4.45
C PRO A 72 -4.76 6.69 5.09
N PHE A 73 -4.29 7.74 4.43
CA PHE A 73 -3.40 8.75 5.00
C PHE A 73 -4.04 10.12 4.82
N THR A 74 -4.39 10.76 5.93
CA THR A 74 -5.10 12.04 5.94
C THR A 74 -4.17 13.15 6.41
N LEU A 75 -4.01 14.17 5.57
CA LEU A 75 -3.39 15.45 5.95
C LEU A 75 -4.48 16.34 6.54
N LEU A 76 -4.37 16.63 7.83
CA LEU A 76 -5.33 17.46 8.58
C LEU A 76 -4.85 18.92 8.65
N PRO A 77 -5.78 19.88 8.77
CA PRO A 77 -5.43 21.24 9.14
C PRO A 77 -4.75 21.30 10.51
N PRO A 78 -3.95 22.34 10.80
CA PRO A 78 -3.42 22.59 12.13
C PRO A 78 -4.55 22.59 13.16
N ALA A 79 -4.29 21.98 14.33
CA ALA A 79 -5.22 22.07 15.44
C ALA A 79 -5.37 23.53 15.87
N THR A 80 -6.61 23.99 16.05
CA THR A 80 -6.89 25.24 16.75
C THR A 80 -6.62 25.03 18.24
N ASP A 81 -5.97 26.01 18.87
CA ASP A 81 -5.70 26.07 20.32
C ASP A 81 -7.00 26.27 21.13
#